data_AF-V8BLR6-F1
#
_entry.id   AF-V8BLR6-F1
#
_cell.length_a   1.000
_cell.length_b   1.000
_cell.length_c   1.000
_cell.angle_alpha   90.00
_cell.angle_beta   90.00
_cell.angle_gamma   90.00
#
_symmetry.space_group_name_H-M   'P 1'
#
loop_
_entity.id
_entity.type
_entity.pdbx_description
1 polymer ?
#
loop_
_entity_poly.entity_id
_entity_poly.type
_entity_poly.pdbx_seq_one_letter_code
_entity_poly.pdbx_strand_id
1 'polypeptide(L)'
;MADIRYGRGKFNPPQEYVDYINMIADSPVYSGLPAIRENDGKINWQCSSGKTTSFYKYFEGRFKWWVNKADELGIPGTGNSNDRLTIAARIIHPTKKKVCLVCGKEHYVGYMYMNANFAKSWNALTGKHIFKKALPIYEAVTLLIQEIGLDASRKEVLASFPEKFPDIEIFDAGNYEEFFSKSQHIRSTKLSPGYMGDCPHRLDGLHDYCTFCRKRNDPGRSDENMRTYNHDRRAFMWWAEGDWKIADTLYNSATAGVCVNCGKKIKKISPDHVGPLACGFQQNAFFEPLCGKCNSAKNRRFTFDNVISLIDYEKKNGVSAASWQVRSLWDITKGKMQDDNTVKILSNYMRAMQDYYLRTLNYIALHKHYEFLSTYLHPEYANYTISFSGLNTSTLTFEQVERTYRPTNGTRSLAARSIRIAYEELSEYCAKPSSKRKSIILKTIDKFVEEDTKKIDELFSDYKLTNFDETLSYILHSDKSLDEKDSAIQIVIERPNFANRYERYDLLKQKYEQLVNMRGTELAYLCIAEIK
;
A
#
# COMPACT_ATOMS: atom_id res chain seq x y z
N MET A 1 -10.96 -47.11 -4.37
CA MET A 1 -9.98 -46.07 -3.99
C MET A 1 -10.75 -44.82 -3.60
N ALA A 2 -10.45 -44.19 -2.47
CA ALA A 2 -11.15 -42.98 -2.06
C ALA A 2 -10.93 -41.85 -3.09
N ASP A 3 -11.95 -41.05 -3.36
CA ASP A 3 -11.89 -39.87 -4.24
C ASP A 3 -11.05 -38.78 -3.56
N ILE A 4 -9.71 -38.86 -3.67
CA ILE A 4 -8.79 -37.93 -3.02
C ILE A 4 -8.86 -36.57 -3.74
N ARG A 5 -9.51 -35.60 -3.10
CA ARG A 5 -9.59 -34.22 -3.61
C ARG A 5 -8.39 -33.39 -3.18
N TYR A 6 -7.80 -32.66 -4.12
CA TYR A 6 -6.68 -31.74 -3.90
C TYR A 6 -7.12 -30.28 -4.07
N GLY A 7 -6.60 -29.39 -3.22
CA GLY A 7 -6.96 -27.96 -3.18
C GLY A 7 -8.03 -27.62 -2.13
N ARG A 8 -8.48 -26.36 -2.06
CA ARG A 8 -9.48 -25.88 -1.08
C ARG A 8 -10.92 -26.34 -1.38
N GLY A 9 -11.11 -27.50 -2.01
CA GLY A 9 -12.43 -28.09 -2.32
C GLY A 9 -13.28 -27.32 -3.34
N LYS A 10 -12.77 -26.22 -3.91
CA LYS A 10 -13.50 -25.35 -4.86
C LYS A 10 -13.37 -25.77 -6.33
N PHE A 11 -12.32 -26.51 -6.67
CA PHE A 11 -12.01 -26.90 -8.05
C PHE A 11 -11.84 -28.42 -8.12
N ASN A 12 -12.30 -29.02 -9.21
CA ASN A 12 -11.93 -30.38 -9.55
C ASN A 12 -10.60 -30.33 -10.30
N PRO A 13 -9.51 -30.87 -9.73
CA PRO A 13 -8.19 -30.81 -10.38
C PRO A 13 -8.21 -31.59 -11.70
N PRO A 14 -7.66 -31.03 -12.79
CA PRO A 14 -7.37 -31.79 -14.01
C PRO A 14 -6.43 -32.95 -13.72
N GLN A 15 -6.50 -34.03 -14.50
CA GLN A 15 -5.66 -35.21 -14.32
C GLN A 15 -4.17 -34.84 -14.40
N GLU A 16 -3.81 -33.94 -15.31
CA GLU A 16 -2.45 -33.44 -15.48
C GLU A 16 -1.92 -32.76 -14.21
N TYR A 17 -2.80 -32.10 -13.45
CA TYR A 17 -2.42 -31.51 -12.16
C TYR A 17 -2.18 -32.58 -11.11
N VAL A 18 -3.01 -33.62 -11.08
CA VAL A 18 -2.86 -34.76 -10.17
C VAL A 18 -1.57 -35.53 -10.46
N ASP A 19 -1.26 -35.75 -11.73
CA ASP A 19 -0.02 -36.40 -12.16
C ASP A 19 1.20 -35.54 -11.77
N TYR A 20 1.11 -34.23 -11.99
CA TYR A 20 2.14 -33.28 -11.59
C TYR A 20 2.43 -33.30 -10.07
N ILE A 21 1.41 -33.27 -9.21
CA ILE A 21 1.64 -33.27 -7.76
C ILE A 21 2.24 -34.60 -7.28
N ASN A 22 1.89 -35.73 -7.91
CA ASN A 22 2.50 -37.02 -7.61
C ASN A 22 3.98 -37.02 -8.03
N MET A 23 4.28 -36.58 -9.26
CA MET A 23 5.66 -36.43 -9.73
C MET A 23 6.51 -35.57 -8.78
N ILE A 24 5.95 -34.47 -8.28
CA ILE A 24 6.64 -33.61 -7.31
C ILE A 24 6.85 -34.32 -5.97
N ALA A 25 5.81 -34.99 -5.45
CA ALA A 25 5.88 -35.69 -4.17
C ALA A 25 6.92 -36.83 -4.17
N ASP A 26 7.10 -37.48 -5.31
CA ASP A 26 8.03 -38.59 -5.47
C ASP A 26 9.43 -38.14 -5.95
N SER A 27 9.63 -36.84 -6.17
CA SER A 27 10.90 -36.31 -6.66
C SER A 27 11.98 -36.28 -5.57
N PRO A 28 13.19 -36.78 -5.86
CA PRO A 28 14.30 -36.78 -4.89
C PRO A 28 14.75 -35.37 -4.50
N VAL A 29 14.41 -34.35 -5.32
CA VAL A 29 14.68 -32.93 -5.04
C VAL A 29 14.10 -32.50 -3.68
N TYR A 30 12.93 -33.04 -3.31
CA TYR A 30 12.22 -32.69 -2.07
C TYR A 30 12.52 -33.68 -0.94
N SER A 31 13.56 -34.50 -1.07
CA SER A 31 13.96 -35.44 -0.02
C SER A 31 14.22 -34.74 1.31
N GLY A 32 13.72 -35.33 2.40
CA GLY A 32 13.78 -34.76 3.74
C GLY A 32 12.74 -33.68 4.04
N LEU A 33 11.89 -33.27 3.08
CA LEU A 33 10.79 -32.34 3.35
C LEU A 33 9.73 -33.05 4.24
N PRO A 34 9.36 -32.48 5.40
CA PRO A 34 8.48 -33.18 6.33
C PRO A 34 7.07 -33.46 5.79
N ALA A 35 6.61 -34.69 6.07
CA ALA A 35 5.24 -35.17 5.84
C ALA A 35 4.74 -34.95 4.41
N ILE A 36 5.46 -35.45 3.40
CA ILE A 36 5.02 -35.36 1.99
C ILE A 36 3.73 -36.17 1.74
N ARG A 37 3.64 -37.40 2.26
CA ARG A 37 2.44 -38.26 2.19
C ARG A 37 1.97 -38.66 3.59
N GLU A 38 0.66 -38.83 3.75
CA GLU A 38 0.09 -39.50 4.93
C GLU A 38 0.07 -41.03 4.73
N ASN A 39 -0.27 -41.77 5.79
CA ASN A 39 -0.29 -43.24 5.79
C ASN A 39 -1.28 -43.84 4.77
N ASP A 40 -2.30 -43.07 4.37
CA ASP A 40 -3.29 -43.45 3.36
C ASP A 40 -2.84 -43.15 1.92
N GLY A 41 -1.62 -42.65 1.73
CA GLY A 41 -1.04 -42.29 0.43
C GLY A 41 -1.38 -40.87 -0.05
N LYS A 42 -2.24 -40.13 0.66
CA LYS A 42 -2.62 -38.76 0.31
C LYS A 42 -1.43 -37.82 0.43
N ILE A 43 -1.22 -36.99 -0.61
CA ILE A 43 -0.18 -35.97 -0.60
C ILE A 43 -0.62 -34.80 0.27
N ASN A 44 0.22 -34.44 1.25
CA ASN A 44 0.09 -33.20 2.01
C ASN A 44 0.61 -32.04 1.17
N TRP A 45 -0.16 -31.67 0.16
CA TRP A 45 0.25 -30.65 -0.79
C TRP A 45 0.40 -29.26 -0.15
N GLN A 46 -0.41 -28.97 0.88
CA GLN A 46 -0.49 -27.66 1.54
C GLN A 46 -0.21 -27.74 3.04
N CYS A 47 0.43 -26.70 3.60
CA CYS A 47 0.46 -26.43 5.03
C CYS A 47 0.04 -24.97 5.32
N SER A 48 -0.17 -24.62 6.59
CA SER A 48 -0.61 -23.26 6.99
C SER A 48 0.15 -22.75 8.20
N SER A 49 0.50 -21.46 8.22
CA SER A 49 1.06 -20.76 9.40
C SER A 49 0.02 -20.50 10.50
N GLY A 50 -1.27 -20.71 10.22
CA GLY A 50 -2.34 -20.51 11.20
C GLY A 50 -2.32 -21.60 12.26
N LYS A 51 -1.88 -21.27 13.48
CA LYS A 51 -1.73 -22.19 14.63
C LYS A 51 -3.00 -22.98 14.99
N THR A 52 -4.18 -22.47 14.61
CA THR A 52 -5.49 -23.10 14.85
C THR A 52 -5.92 -24.06 13.74
N THR A 53 -5.13 -24.21 12.68
CA THR A 53 -5.46 -25.10 11.55
C THR A 53 -4.83 -26.48 11.76
N SER A 54 -5.53 -27.53 11.35
CA SER A 54 -4.98 -28.90 11.31
C SER A 54 -3.75 -29.04 10.41
N PHE A 55 -3.49 -28.05 9.54
CA PHE A 55 -2.36 -27.97 8.63
C PHE A 55 -1.11 -27.32 9.26
N TYR A 56 -1.21 -26.76 10.47
CA TYR A 56 -0.07 -26.11 11.14
C TYR A 56 1.03 -27.08 11.56
N LYS A 57 0.66 -28.33 11.90
CA LYS A 57 1.60 -29.35 12.41
C LYS A 57 2.82 -29.58 11.51
N TYR A 58 2.72 -29.28 10.22
CA TYR A 58 3.81 -29.46 9.26
C TYR A 58 4.56 -28.16 8.91
N PHE A 59 4.05 -27.00 9.34
CA PHE A 59 4.53 -25.69 8.90
C PHE A 59 5.98 -25.42 9.35
N GLU A 60 6.28 -25.55 10.65
CA GLU A 60 7.61 -25.25 11.19
C GLU A 60 8.71 -26.12 10.56
N GLY A 61 8.44 -27.42 10.41
CA GLY A 61 9.37 -28.35 9.77
C GLY A 61 9.62 -28.01 8.29
N ARG A 62 8.55 -27.70 7.53
CA ARG A 62 8.69 -27.29 6.12
C ARG A 62 9.39 -25.95 5.98
N PHE A 63 9.10 -25.00 6.86
CA PHE A 63 9.78 -23.71 6.88
C PHE A 63 11.29 -23.89 7.07
N LYS A 64 11.69 -24.68 8.08
CA LYS A 64 13.11 -24.99 8.34
C LYS A 64 13.78 -25.68 7.15
N TRP A 65 13.11 -26.65 6.53
CA TRP A 65 13.64 -27.32 5.34
C TRP A 65 13.88 -26.34 4.19
N TRP A 66 12.93 -25.44 3.92
CA TRP A 66 13.09 -24.43 2.87
C TRP A 66 14.21 -23.44 3.17
N VAL A 67 14.38 -23.03 4.43
CA VAL A 67 15.52 -22.17 4.84
C VAL A 67 16.84 -22.90 4.60
N ASN A 68 16.98 -24.13 5.08
CA ASN A 68 18.18 -24.93 4.85
C ASN A 68 18.48 -25.12 3.35
N LYS A 69 17.44 -25.38 2.55
CA LYS A 69 17.59 -25.52 1.09
C LYS A 69 18.07 -24.23 0.44
N ALA A 70 17.60 -23.08 0.90
CA ALA A 70 18.08 -21.78 0.41
C ALA A 70 19.54 -21.50 0.84
N ASP A 71 19.92 -21.92 2.06
CA ASP A 71 21.30 -21.84 2.56
C ASP A 71 22.25 -22.74 1.75
N GLU A 72 21.86 -23.99 1.48
CA GLU A 72 22.62 -24.94 0.63
C GLU A 72 22.86 -24.41 -0.79
N LEU A 73 21.90 -23.65 -1.34
CA LEU A 73 22.03 -23.01 -2.65
C LEU A 73 22.82 -21.70 -2.61
N GLY A 74 23.31 -21.27 -1.45
CA GLY A 74 24.07 -20.04 -1.28
C GLY A 74 23.26 -18.76 -1.56
N ILE A 75 21.92 -18.81 -1.43
CA ILE A 75 21.06 -17.65 -1.73
C ILE A 75 21.16 -16.66 -0.56
N PRO A 76 21.54 -15.38 -0.74
CA PRO A 76 21.72 -14.45 0.37
C PRO A 76 20.47 -14.21 1.23
N GLY A 77 20.68 -13.92 2.51
CA GLY A 77 19.63 -13.55 3.48
C GLY A 77 19.47 -14.54 4.64
N THR A 78 18.50 -14.27 5.51
CA THR A 78 18.11 -15.13 6.64
C THR A 78 16.62 -15.46 6.59
N GLY A 79 16.22 -16.63 7.07
CA GLY A 79 14.81 -17.05 7.08
C GLY A 79 14.15 -16.95 5.69
N ASN A 80 13.02 -16.23 5.61
CA ASN A 80 12.29 -15.97 4.37
C ASN A 80 12.51 -14.57 3.76
N SER A 81 13.55 -13.86 4.20
CA SER A 81 13.90 -12.53 3.67
C SER A 81 14.17 -12.55 2.15
N ASN A 82 13.95 -11.41 1.49
CA ASN A 82 14.34 -11.15 0.09
C ASN A 82 13.87 -12.20 -0.93
N ASP A 83 12.68 -12.78 -0.74
CA ASP A 83 12.12 -13.83 -1.60
C ASP A 83 12.98 -15.10 -1.71
N ARG A 84 13.98 -15.31 -0.83
CA ARG A 84 15.01 -16.36 -1.01
C ARG A 84 14.44 -17.77 -1.11
N LEU A 85 13.38 -18.07 -0.37
CA LEU A 85 12.70 -19.38 -0.44
C LEU A 85 11.99 -19.59 -1.78
N THR A 86 11.46 -18.53 -2.37
CA THR A 86 10.81 -18.59 -3.69
C THR A 86 11.87 -18.76 -4.79
N ILE A 87 13.02 -18.10 -4.65
CA ILE A 87 14.16 -18.29 -5.55
C ILE A 87 14.63 -19.75 -5.48
N ALA A 88 14.81 -20.29 -4.27
CA ALA A 88 15.14 -21.70 -4.04
C ALA A 88 14.13 -22.63 -4.73
N ALA A 89 12.83 -22.40 -4.53
CA ALA A 89 11.78 -23.19 -5.16
C ALA A 89 11.91 -23.24 -6.69
N ARG A 90 12.19 -22.10 -7.35
CA ARG A 90 12.42 -22.06 -8.80
C ARG A 90 13.72 -22.77 -9.22
N ILE A 91 14.80 -22.60 -8.45
CA ILE A 91 16.10 -23.23 -8.72
C ILE A 91 16.04 -24.75 -8.59
N ILE A 92 15.28 -25.29 -7.65
CA ILE A 92 15.23 -26.74 -7.45
C ILE A 92 14.12 -27.43 -8.24
N HIS A 93 13.08 -26.69 -8.65
CA HIS A 93 11.91 -27.28 -9.33
C HIS A 93 12.33 -28.24 -10.46
N PRO A 94 11.94 -29.54 -10.44
CA PRO A 94 12.52 -30.58 -11.29
C PRO A 94 12.48 -30.27 -12.80
N THR A 95 11.33 -29.80 -13.27
CA THR A 95 11.08 -29.56 -14.71
C THR A 95 11.16 -28.08 -15.10
N LYS A 96 11.34 -27.17 -14.13
CA LYS A 96 11.11 -25.72 -14.29
C LYS A 96 9.74 -25.29 -14.82
N LYS A 97 8.79 -26.23 -14.99
CA LYS A 97 7.44 -25.97 -15.45
C LYS A 97 6.42 -26.63 -14.53
N LYS A 98 5.33 -25.95 -14.23
CA LYS A 98 4.28 -26.41 -13.32
C LYS A 98 2.93 -26.43 -14.03
N VAL A 99 2.14 -27.46 -13.72
CA VAL A 99 0.75 -27.58 -14.19
C VAL A 99 -0.18 -26.74 -13.32
N CYS A 100 -1.07 -25.99 -13.97
CA CYS A 100 -2.02 -25.11 -13.30
C CYS A 100 -3.24 -25.88 -12.82
N LEU A 101 -3.58 -25.78 -11.52
CA LEU A 101 -4.77 -26.42 -10.94
C LEU A 101 -6.08 -26.06 -11.65
N VAL A 102 -6.16 -24.86 -12.25
CA VAL A 102 -7.41 -24.36 -12.85
C VAL A 102 -7.54 -24.73 -14.32
N CYS A 103 -6.47 -24.59 -15.11
CA CYS A 103 -6.56 -24.77 -16.57
C CYS A 103 -5.86 -26.02 -17.08
N GLY A 104 -5.16 -26.78 -16.24
CA GLY A 104 -4.42 -27.99 -16.62
C GLY A 104 -3.19 -27.72 -17.49
N LYS A 105 -2.91 -26.47 -17.86
CA LYS A 105 -1.78 -26.12 -18.72
C LYS A 105 -0.49 -26.01 -17.94
N GLU A 106 0.57 -26.49 -18.55
CA GLU A 106 1.93 -26.34 -18.06
C GLU A 106 2.49 -24.96 -18.39
N HIS A 107 3.14 -24.33 -17.40
CA HIS A 107 3.77 -23.01 -17.54
C HIS A 107 5.10 -22.97 -16.78
N TYR A 108 6.04 -22.15 -17.27
CA TYR A 108 7.31 -21.91 -16.57
C TYR A 108 7.09 -21.34 -15.17
N VAL A 109 7.82 -21.85 -14.19
CA VAL A 109 7.70 -21.40 -12.79
C VAL A 109 8.30 -20.02 -12.57
N GLY A 110 9.31 -19.68 -13.38
CA GLY A 110 10.07 -18.45 -13.28
C GLY A 110 9.63 -17.33 -14.22
N TYR A 111 10.46 -16.29 -14.26
CA TYR A 111 10.30 -15.05 -15.00
C TYR A 111 10.47 -15.25 -16.51
N MET A 112 9.43 -15.77 -17.16
CA MET A 112 9.42 -16.10 -18.60
C MET A 112 8.37 -15.33 -19.41
N TYR A 113 7.61 -14.44 -18.77
CA TYR A 113 6.43 -13.82 -19.39
C TYR A 113 6.52 -12.30 -19.35
N MET A 114 6.23 -11.61 -20.45
CA MET A 114 6.27 -10.14 -20.48
C MET A 114 5.30 -9.53 -19.47
N ASN A 115 5.78 -8.52 -18.72
CA ASN A 115 4.86 -7.70 -17.94
C ASN A 115 4.24 -6.59 -18.82
N ALA A 116 3.25 -5.89 -18.27
CA ALA A 116 2.49 -4.89 -19.04
C ALA A 116 3.33 -3.67 -19.46
N ASN A 117 4.33 -3.28 -18.66
CA ASN A 117 5.16 -2.12 -18.96
C ASN A 117 6.20 -2.47 -20.02
N PHE A 118 6.81 -3.65 -19.93
CA PHE A 118 7.77 -4.12 -20.90
C PHE A 118 7.14 -4.36 -22.27
N ALA A 119 5.96 -4.98 -22.31
CA ALA A 119 5.18 -5.09 -23.54
C ALA A 119 4.88 -3.73 -24.18
N LYS A 120 4.53 -2.70 -23.39
CA LYS A 120 4.35 -1.33 -23.90
C LYS A 120 5.65 -0.74 -24.45
N SER A 121 6.77 -1.00 -23.79
CA SER A 121 8.09 -0.53 -24.23
C SER A 121 8.43 -1.06 -25.63
N TRP A 122 8.30 -2.38 -25.85
CA TRP A 122 8.57 -2.98 -27.15
C TRP A 122 7.53 -2.63 -28.22
N ASN A 123 6.27 -2.40 -27.84
CA ASN A 123 5.28 -1.86 -28.76
C ASN A 123 5.65 -0.44 -29.22
N ALA A 124 6.17 0.40 -28.31
CA ALA A 124 6.65 1.74 -28.67
C ALA A 124 7.89 1.67 -29.57
N LEU A 125 8.82 0.75 -29.30
CA LEU A 125 10.02 0.51 -30.11
C LEU A 125 9.68 0.11 -31.55
N THR A 126 8.70 -0.77 -31.73
CA THR A 126 8.29 -1.28 -33.05
C THR A 126 7.24 -0.41 -33.75
N GLY A 127 6.61 0.52 -33.03
CA GLY A 127 5.44 1.27 -33.52
C GLY A 127 4.18 0.41 -33.73
N LYS A 128 4.17 -0.84 -33.25
CA LYS A 128 3.09 -1.81 -33.42
C LYS A 128 2.55 -2.29 -32.08
N HIS A 129 1.31 -2.78 -32.05
CA HIS A 129 0.63 -3.29 -30.85
C HIS A 129 0.59 -4.84 -30.79
N ILE A 130 1.74 -5.48 -30.99
CA ILE A 130 1.85 -6.95 -31.06
C ILE A 130 2.24 -7.60 -29.73
N PHE A 131 2.94 -6.89 -28.85
CA PHE A 131 3.38 -7.40 -27.55
C PHE A 131 2.30 -7.20 -26.48
N LYS A 132 2.05 -8.24 -25.69
CA LYS A 132 1.01 -8.24 -24.65
C LYS A 132 1.55 -8.78 -23.34
N LYS A 133 0.93 -8.36 -22.23
CA LYS A 133 1.18 -8.96 -20.91
C LYS A 133 0.93 -10.48 -21.01
N ALA A 134 1.77 -11.26 -20.34
CA ALA A 134 1.74 -12.73 -20.32
C ALA A 134 2.24 -13.42 -21.59
N LEU A 135 2.65 -12.68 -22.63
CA LEU A 135 3.32 -13.28 -23.78
C LEU A 135 4.67 -13.88 -23.33
N PRO A 136 4.99 -15.15 -23.64
CA PRO A 136 6.29 -15.71 -23.34
C PRO A 136 7.41 -14.92 -24.02
N ILE A 137 8.50 -14.67 -23.29
CA ILE A 137 9.57 -13.79 -23.77
C ILE A 137 10.28 -14.35 -25.01
N TYR A 138 10.40 -15.67 -25.14
CA TYR A 138 11.01 -16.30 -26.31
C TYR A 138 10.15 -16.11 -27.57
N GLU A 139 8.81 -16.19 -27.45
CA GLU A 139 7.89 -15.83 -28.54
C GLU A 139 7.98 -14.35 -28.88
N ALA A 140 8.05 -13.49 -27.86
CA ALA A 140 8.19 -12.05 -28.04
C ALA A 140 9.50 -11.69 -28.76
N VAL A 141 10.61 -12.37 -28.48
CA VAL A 141 11.87 -12.16 -29.20
C VAL A 141 11.75 -12.55 -30.67
N THR A 142 11.12 -13.68 -30.98
CA THR A 142 10.87 -14.07 -32.37
C THR A 142 10.06 -13.01 -33.13
N LEU A 143 9.02 -12.45 -32.49
CA LEU A 143 8.24 -11.35 -33.06
C LEU A 143 9.07 -10.07 -33.20
N LEU A 144 9.91 -9.75 -32.22
CA LEU A 144 10.79 -8.58 -32.28
C LEU A 144 11.77 -8.69 -33.46
N ILE A 145 12.36 -9.86 -33.68
CA ILE A 145 13.28 -10.12 -34.80
C ILE A 145 12.58 -9.95 -36.15
N GLN A 146 11.34 -10.41 -36.27
CA GLN A 146 10.55 -10.21 -37.48
C GLN A 146 10.29 -8.73 -37.76
N GLU A 147 10.24 -7.89 -36.72
CA GLU A 147 9.88 -6.48 -36.84
C GLU A 147 11.07 -5.53 -37.03
N ILE A 148 12.19 -5.78 -36.34
CA ILE A 148 13.34 -4.87 -36.35
C ILE A 148 14.65 -5.54 -36.79
N GLY A 149 14.61 -6.82 -37.16
CA GLY A 149 15.79 -7.59 -37.56
C GLY A 149 16.57 -8.17 -36.37
N LEU A 150 17.43 -9.15 -36.68
CA LEU A 150 18.19 -9.92 -35.69
C LEU A 150 19.15 -9.04 -34.87
N ASP A 151 19.99 -8.25 -35.54
CA ASP A 151 21.02 -7.44 -34.86
C ASP A 151 20.42 -6.39 -33.91
N ALA A 152 19.36 -5.70 -34.36
CA ALA A 152 18.68 -4.71 -33.52
C ALA A 152 17.97 -5.36 -32.33
N SER A 153 17.33 -6.52 -32.55
CA SER A 153 16.69 -7.29 -31.48
C SER A 153 17.69 -7.81 -30.47
N ARG A 154 18.85 -8.31 -30.93
CA ARG A 154 19.95 -8.76 -30.07
C ARG A 154 20.43 -7.63 -29.16
N LYS A 155 20.64 -6.43 -29.72
CA LYS A 155 21.04 -5.24 -28.96
C LYS A 155 19.99 -4.85 -27.92
N GLU A 156 18.71 -4.82 -28.30
CA GLU A 156 17.61 -4.49 -27.39
C GLU A 156 17.46 -5.51 -26.26
N VAL A 157 17.61 -6.81 -26.57
CA VAL A 157 17.56 -7.89 -25.58
C VAL A 157 18.69 -7.76 -24.58
N LEU A 158 19.93 -7.52 -25.03
CA LEU A 158 21.07 -7.31 -24.12
C LEU A 158 20.96 -6.02 -23.31
N ALA A 159 20.39 -4.95 -23.87
CA ALA A 159 20.09 -3.74 -23.11
C ALA A 159 19.02 -3.98 -22.04
N SER A 160 18.05 -4.83 -22.36
CA SER A 160 16.97 -5.21 -21.44
C SER A 160 17.42 -6.25 -20.39
N PHE A 161 18.37 -7.11 -20.71
CA PHE A 161 18.82 -8.21 -19.85
C PHE A 161 20.35 -8.33 -19.89
N PRO A 162 21.08 -7.33 -19.35
CA PRO A 162 22.54 -7.30 -19.42
C PRO A 162 23.19 -8.53 -18.75
N GLU A 163 22.53 -9.10 -17.74
CA GLU A 163 22.96 -10.32 -17.06
C GLU A 163 23.04 -11.55 -17.99
N LYS A 164 22.44 -11.48 -19.19
CA LYS A 164 22.42 -12.58 -20.16
C LYS A 164 23.54 -12.55 -21.19
N PHE A 165 24.42 -11.55 -21.12
CA PHE A 165 25.57 -11.47 -22.01
C PHE A 165 26.41 -12.77 -22.05
N PRO A 166 26.65 -13.48 -20.93
CA PRO A 166 27.41 -14.73 -20.95
C PRO A 166 26.75 -15.88 -21.73
N ASP A 167 25.41 -15.85 -21.91
CA ASP A 167 24.66 -16.89 -22.61
C ASP A 167 24.35 -16.51 -24.08
N ILE A 168 24.95 -15.44 -24.61
CA ILE A 168 24.55 -14.85 -25.91
C ILE A 168 24.70 -15.81 -27.10
N GLU A 169 25.62 -16.78 -27.03
CA GLU A 169 25.77 -17.80 -28.07
C GLU A 169 24.50 -18.64 -28.27
N ILE A 170 23.71 -18.84 -27.20
CA ILE A 170 22.43 -19.57 -27.25
C ILE A 170 21.39 -18.75 -28.00
N PHE A 171 21.40 -17.43 -27.80
CA PHE A 171 20.54 -16.52 -28.56
C PHE A 171 20.94 -16.52 -30.03
N ASP A 172 22.24 -16.45 -30.32
CA ASP A 172 22.78 -16.40 -31.69
C ASP A 172 22.53 -17.72 -32.44
N ALA A 173 22.43 -18.86 -31.72
CA ALA A 173 21.99 -20.14 -32.25
C ALA A 173 20.47 -20.24 -32.49
N GLY A 174 19.69 -19.21 -32.16
CA GLY A 174 18.23 -19.19 -32.30
C GLY A 174 17.45 -19.88 -31.17
N ASN A 175 18.13 -20.31 -30.10
CA ASN A 175 17.52 -21.06 -28.99
C ASN A 175 16.98 -20.11 -27.90
N TYR A 176 16.02 -19.25 -28.25
CA TYR A 176 15.52 -18.21 -27.34
C TYR A 176 14.87 -18.76 -26.06
N GLU A 177 14.13 -19.87 -26.13
CA GLU A 177 13.51 -20.48 -24.95
C GLU A 177 14.57 -20.91 -23.93
N GLU A 178 15.62 -21.61 -24.38
CA GLU A 178 16.75 -22.02 -23.55
C GLU A 178 17.46 -20.80 -22.96
N PHE A 179 17.78 -19.80 -23.81
CA PHE A 179 18.44 -18.56 -23.42
C PHE A 179 17.75 -17.86 -22.25
N PHE A 180 16.41 -17.77 -22.25
CA PHE A 180 15.68 -17.19 -21.12
C PHE A 180 15.51 -18.16 -19.94
N SER A 181 15.33 -19.45 -20.19
CA SER A 181 15.02 -20.44 -19.16
C SER A 181 16.13 -20.61 -18.11
N LYS A 182 17.41 -20.44 -18.49
CA LYS A 182 18.57 -20.55 -17.58
C LYS A 182 18.50 -19.60 -16.39
N SER A 183 17.98 -18.39 -16.61
CA SER A 183 17.90 -17.35 -15.58
C SER A 183 16.48 -17.10 -15.08
N GLN A 184 15.52 -17.99 -15.37
CA GLN A 184 14.12 -17.75 -15.02
C GLN A 184 13.87 -17.64 -13.50
N HIS A 185 14.80 -18.14 -12.69
CA HIS A 185 14.74 -18.02 -11.22
C HIS A 185 15.09 -16.61 -10.73
N ILE A 186 15.82 -15.83 -11.54
CA ILE A 186 16.23 -14.46 -11.24
C ILE A 186 15.03 -13.53 -11.36
N ARG A 187 14.83 -12.70 -10.33
CA ARG A 187 13.75 -11.71 -10.33
C ARG A 187 13.99 -10.65 -11.40
N SER A 188 12.97 -10.45 -12.24
CA SER A 188 13.00 -9.42 -13.28
C SER A 188 11.95 -8.34 -13.02
N THR A 189 12.31 -7.08 -13.32
CA THR A 189 11.37 -5.95 -13.38
C THR A 189 10.66 -5.83 -14.73
N LYS A 190 11.08 -6.62 -15.73
CA LYS A 190 10.56 -6.63 -17.11
C LYS A 190 9.66 -7.84 -17.39
N LEU A 191 10.00 -8.97 -16.78
CA LEU A 191 9.26 -10.22 -16.89
C LEU A 191 8.43 -10.47 -15.61
N SER A 192 7.45 -11.35 -15.72
CA SER A 192 6.59 -11.85 -14.64
C SER A 192 6.77 -13.36 -14.54
N PRO A 193 6.65 -13.93 -13.33
CA PRO A 193 6.71 -15.38 -13.18
C PRO A 193 5.40 -16.04 -13.61
N GLY A 194 5.47 -17.27 -14.11
CA GLY A 194 4.26 -18.05 -14.39
C GLY A 194 3.52 -18.45 -13.12
N TYR A 195 4.24 -18.65 -12.00
CA TYR A 195 3.67 -18.92 -10.69
C TYR A 195 4.26 -18.02 -9.61
N MET A 196 3.41 -17.58 -8.69
CA MET A 196 3.84 -16.85 -7.50
C MET A 196 4.47 -17.81 -6.50
N GLY A 197 5.46 -17.33 -5.75
CA GLY A 197 5.99 -18.07 -4.61
C GLY A 197 4.94 -18.25 -3.52
N ASP A 198 4.93 -19.42 -2.90
CA ASP A 198 4.06 -19.77 -1.78
C ASP A 198 4.80 -20.69 -0.79
N CYS A 199 6.12 -20.53 -0.64
CA CYS A 199 6.89 -21.22 0.38
C CYS A 199 6.51 -20.71 1.80
N PRO A 200 6.43 -21.57 2.82
CA PRO A 200 6.50 -23.03 2.79
C PRO A 200 5.13 -23.69 2.59
N HIS A 201 4.08 -22.90 2.35
CA HIS A 201 2.68 -23.31 2.32
C HIS A 201 2.35 -24.34 1.23
N ARG A 202 3.13 -24.40 0.15
CA ARG A 202 3.04 -25.46 -0.87
C ARG A 202 4.30 -26.30 -0.88
N LEU A 203 4.12 -27.60 -1.15
CA LEU A 203 5.20 -28.58 -1.18
C LEU A 203 6.30 -28.17 -2.17
N ASP A 204 5.93 -27.76 -3.38
CA ASP A 204 6.84 -27.27 -4.42
C ASP A 204 7.27 -25.80 -4.23
N GLY A 205 6.73 -25.12 -3.22
CA GLY A 205 6.99 -23.72 -2.94
C GLY A 205 6.28 -22.72 -3.86
N LEU A 206 5.35 -23.18 -4.70
CA LEU A 206 4.69 -22.35 -5.71
C LEU A 206 3.18 -22.45 -5.61
N HIS A 207 2.50 -21.36 -5.95
CA HIS A 207 1.05 -21.29 -5.90
C HIS A 207 0.39 -22.31 -6.85
N ASP A 208 -0.78 -22.86 -6.48
CA ASP A 208 -1.42 -23.99 -7.22
C ASP A 208 -1.84 -23.65 -8.67
N TYR A 209 -2.12 -22.37 -8.94
CA TYR A 209 -2.56 -21.91 -10.26
C TYR A 209 -1.74 -20.71 -10.72
N CYS A 210 -1.54 -20.65 -12.03
CA CYS A 210 -0.65 -19.68 -12.66
C CYS A 210 -1.15 -18.25 -12.48
N THR A 211 -0.23 -17.29 -12.61
CA THR A 211 -0.49 -15.85 -12.45
C THR A 211 -1.65 -15.37 -13.32
N PHE A 212 -1.87 -15.99 -14.49
CA PHE A 212 -2.91 -15.61 -15.45
C PHE A 212 -4.29 -16.13 -15.07
N CYS A 213 -4.37 -17.32 -14.46
CA CYS A 213 -5.60 -17.88 -13.93
C CYS A 213 -5.96 -17.28 -12.56
N ARG A 214 -4.97 -16.79 -11.80
CA ARG A 214 -5.15 -16.31 -10.43
C ARG A 214 -6.19 -15.19 -10.31
N LYS A 215 -6.13 -14.17 -11.18
CA LYS A 215 -6.97 -12.97 -11.07
C LYS A 215 -8.48 -13.25 -11.03
N ARG A 216 -8.94 -14.31 -11.72
CA ARG A 216 -10.37 -14.66 -11.81
C ARG A 216 -10.82 -15.68 -10.76
N ASN A 217 -9.87 -16.41 -10.17
CA ASN A 217 -10.14 -17.62 -9.39
C ASN A 217 -9.71 -17.50 -7.92
N ASP A 218 -8.91 -16.49 -7.58
CA ASP A 218 -8.53 -16.12 -6.21
C ASP A 218 -9.51 -15.06 -5.66
N PRO A 219 -10.51 -15.43 -4.85
CA PRO A 219 -11.54 -14.51 -4.37
C PRO A 219 -10.98 -13.36 -3.52
N GLY A 220 -9.77 -13.48 -2.95
CA GLY A 220 -9.13 -12.41 -2.19
C GLY A 220 -8.41 -11.36 -3.05
N ARG A 221 -8.33 -11.54 -4.37
CA ARG A 221 -7.57 -10.67 -5.29
C ARG A 221 -8.35 -10.22 -6.54
N SER A 222 -9.68 -10.14 -6.47
CA SER A 222 -10.40 -9.35 -7.49
C SER A 222 -9.85 -7.92 -7.49
N ASP A 223 -9.84 -7.22 -8.63
CA ASP A 223 -9.37 -5.82 -8.68
C ASP A 223 -10.14 -4.94 -7.67
N GLU A 224 -11.38 -5.31 -7.38
CA GLU A 224 -12.26 -4.74 -6.36
C GLU A 224 -11.76 -5.01 -4.94
N ASN A 225 -11.39 -6.25 -4.62
CA ASN A 225 -10.81 -6.62 -3.32
C ASN A 225 -9.36 -6.15 -3.15
N MET A 226 -8.62 -5.89 -4.22
CA MET A 226 -7.29 -5.25 -4.12
C MET A 226 -7.41 -3.75 -3.86
N ARG A 227 -8.48 -3.10 -4.30
CA ARG A 227 -8.74 -1.67 -4.04
C ARG A 227 -9.07 -1.38 -2.59
N THR A 228 -9.66 -2.33 -1.86
CA THR A 228 -9.91 -2.18 -0.43
C THR A 228 -8.63 -2.13 0.42
N TYR A 229 -7.46 -2.42 -0.17
CA TYR A 229 -6.14 -2.23 0.46
C TYR A 229 -5.46 -0.89 0.11
N ASN A 230 -5.97 -0.15 -0.88
CA ASN A 230 -5.43 1.16 -1.26
C ASN A 230 -6.10 2.24 -0.42
N HIS A 231 -5.49 2.50 0.74
CA HIS A 231 -5.86 3.62 1.59
C HIS A 231 -5.05 4.84 1.20
N ASP A 232 -5.66 6.03 1.27
CA ASP A 232 -4.91 7.27 1.07
C ASP A 232 -3.96 7.50 2.25
N ARG A 233 -2.73 6.98 2.13
CA ARG A 233 -1.68 7.10 3.16
C ARG A 233 -1.43 8.55 3.59
N ARG A 234 -1.81 9.52 2.74
CA ARG A 234 -1.64 10.96 3.01
C ARG A 234 -2.47 11.40 4.21
N ALA A 235 -3.60 10.76 4.51
CA ALA A 235 -4.38 11.04 5.72
C ALA A 235 -3.54 10.83 6.99
N PHE A 236 -2.78 9.74 7.04
CA PHE A 236 -1.90 9.39 8.16
C PHE A 236 -0.61 10.23 8.15
N MET A 237 -0.01 10.45 6.98
CA MET A 237 1.19 11.29 6.82
C MET A 237 0.96 12.73 7.30
N TRP A 238 -0.22 13.29 7.03
CA TRP A 238 -0.58 14.64 7.45
C TRP A 238 -1.30 14.69 8.79
N TRP A 239 -1.49 13.57 9.49
CA TRP A 239 -2.25 13.53 10.75
C TRP A 239 -3.58 14.30 10.64
N ALA A 240 -4.27 14.09 9.51
CA ALA A 240 -5.45 14.84 9.13
C ALA A 240 -6.66 14.36 9.94
N GLU A 241 -7.49 15.30 10.40
CA GLU A 241 -8.79 14.99 10.99
C GLU A 241 -9.74 14.47 9.90
N GLY A 242 -10.78 13.73 10.29
CA GLY A 242 -11.81 13.23 9.39
C GLY A 242 -11.84 11.70 9.31
N ASP A 243 -12.96 11.18 8.79
CA ASP A 243 -13.19 9.75 8.65
C ASP A 243 -12.57 9.24 7.35
N TRP A 244 -11.29 8.84 7.47
CA TRP A 244 -10.52 8.31 6.36
C TRP A 244 -11.16 7.07 5.71
N LYS A 245 -11.95 6.30 6.47
CA LYS A 245 -12.65 5.11 5.95
C LYS A 245 -13.81 5.49 5.04
N ILE A 246 -14.58 6.52 5.39
CA ILE A 246 -15.62 7.06 4.49
C ILE A 246 -14.97 7.60 3.22
N ALA A 247 -13.95 8.45 3.34
CA ALA A 247 -13.27 9.06 2.21
C ALA A 247 -12.71 7.99 1.24
N ASP A 248 -12.03 6.97 1.76
CA ASP A 248 -11.53 5.85 0.96
C ASP A 248 -12.66 5.04 0.30
N THR A 249 -13.77 4.83 0.99
CA THR A 249 -14.90 4.08 0.43
C THR A 249 -15.54 4.85 -0.73
N LEU A 250 -15.75 6.16 -0.57
CA LEU A 250 -16.26 7.02 -1.63
C LEU A 250 -15.28 7.07 -2.82
N TYR A 251 -13.98 7.24 -2.54
CA TYR A 251 -12.94 7.24 -3.56
C TYR A 251 -12.98 5.96 -4.41
N ASN A 252 -13.12 4.82 -3.76
CA ASN A 252 -13.13 3.52 -4.41
C ASN A 252 -14.44 3.22 -5.16
N SER A 253 -15.54 3.92 -4.82
CA SER A 253 -16.84 3.78 -5.50
C SER A 253 -16.90 4.43 -6.89
N ALA A 254 -15.92 5.27 -7.24
CA ALA A 254 -15.88 6.03 -8.49
C ALA A 254 -16.05 5.18 -9.76
N THR A 255 -17.01 5.56 -10.62
CA THR A 255 -17.28 4.91 -11.92
C THR A 255 -17.12 5.89 -13.10
N ALA A 256 -17.73 5.59 -14.24
CA ALA A 256 -17.70 6.46 -15.41
C ALA A 256 -18.45 7.77 -15.12
N GLY A 257 -17.93 8.88 -15.64
CA GLY A 257 -18.51 10.20 -15.38
C GLY A 257 -17.91 11.28 -16.28
N VAL A 258 -18.18 12.53 -15.93
CA VAL A 258 -17.70 13.71 -16.64
C VAL A 258 -16.67 14.43 -15.78
N CYS A 259 -15.50 14.72 -16.34
CA CYS A 259 -14.49 15.51 -15.66
C CYS A 259 -14.97 16.94 -15.46
N VAL A 260 -15.09 17.42 -14.22
CA VAL A 260 -15.57 18.80 -13.95
C VAL A 260 -14.62 19.88 -14.49
N ASN A 261 -13.32 19.59 -14.56
CA ASN A 261 -12.34 20.56 -15.05
C ASN A 261 -12.29 20.70 -16.58
N CYS A 262 -12.64 19.66 -17.35
CA CYS A 262 -12.49 19.70 -18.82
C CYS A 262 -13.69 19.21 -19.62
N GLY A 263 -14.80 18.85 -18.96
CA GLY A 263 -16.03 18.35 -19.58
C GLY A 263 -15.91 16.99 -20.25
N LYS A 264 -14.75 16.32 -20.20
CA LYS A 264 -14.53 15.05 -20.90
C LYS A 264 -15.26 13.89 -20.21
N LYS A 265 -16.08 13.16 -20.97
CA LYS A 265 -16.62 11.84 -20.56
C LYS A 265 -15.50 10.82 -20.46
N ILE A 266 -15.39 10.14 -19.32
CA ILE A 266 -14.33 9.16 -19.03
C ILE A 266 -14.93 7.89 -18.43
N LYS A 267 -14.28 6.75 -18.73
CA LYS A 267 -14.72 5.43 -18.25
C LYS A 267 -14.58 5.25 -16.74
N LYS A 268 -13.72 6.04 -16.11
CA LYS A 268 -13.58 6.10 -14.66
C LYS A 268 -13.08 7.47 -14.25
N ILE A 269 -13.84 8.16 -13.41
CA ILE A 269 -13.38 9.40 -12.77
C ILE A 269 -12.28 9.09 -11.76
N SER A 270 -11.37 10.05 -11.60
CA SER A 270 -10.36 10.09 -10.56
C SER A 270 -10.83 11.12 -9.55
N PRO A 271 -11.35 10.69 -8.38
CA PRO A 271 -11.64 11.61 -7.29
C PRO A 271 -10.36 12.37 -6.91
N ASP A 272 -10.50 13.67 -6.69
CA ASP A 272 -9.44 14.51 -6.15
C ASP A 272 -9.96 15.34 -4.99
N HIS A 273 -9.14 15.54 -3.96
CA HIS A 273 -9.54 16.31 -2.79
C HIS A 273 -9.72 17.79 -3.19
N VAL A 274 -10.82 18.40 -2.76
CA VAL A 274 -11.05 19.84 -3.00
C VAL A 274 -10.06 20.67 -2.18
N GLY A 275 -9.93 20.35 -0.88
CA GLY A 275 -8.93 20.92 0.01
C GLY A 275 -7.69 20.01 0.09
N PRO A 276 -6.48 20.49 -0.23
CA PRO A 276 -5.29 19.65 -0.13
C PRO A 276 -4.95 19.27 1.33
N LEU A 277 -4.80 17.98 1.62
CA LEU A 277 -4.39 17.51 2.97
C LEU A 277 -3.08 18.13 3.47
N ALA A 278 -2.16 18.46 2.56
CA ALA A 278 -0.90 19.14 2.90
C ALA A 278 -1.10 20.56 3.47
N CYS A 279 -2.27 21.17 3.23
CA CYS A 279 -2.69 22.43 3.84
C CYS A 279 -3.50 22.20 5.13
N GLY A 280 -3.64 20.96 5.61
CA GLY A 280 -4.37 20.64 6.84
C GLY A 280 -5.89 20.51 6.67
N PHE A 281 -6.41 20.41 5.44
CA PHE A 281 -7.83 20.06 5.24
C PHE A 281 -8.14 18.65 5.73
N GLN A 282 -9.40 18.41 6.10
CA GLN A 282 -9.84 17.11 6.61
C GLN A 282 -9.80 16.05 5.51
N GLN A 283 -9.55 14.79 5.90
CA GLN A 283 -9.85 13.62 5.08
C GLN A 283 -11.35 13.35 5.12
N ASN A 284 -12.11 14.14 4.36
CA ASN A 284 -13.57 14.05 4.29
C ASN A 284 -14.03 13.42 2.95
N ALA A 285 -15.33 13.16 2.86
CA ALA A 285 -15.97 12.58 1.69
C ALA A 285 -16.35 13.65 0.64
N PHE A 286 -15.47 14.63 0.41
CA PHE A 286 -15.71 15.73 -0.52
C PHE A 286 -14.63 15.77 -1.62
N PHE A 287 -14.99 15.24 -2.79
CA PHE A 287 -14.10 15.08 -3.91
C PHE A 287 -14.62 15.74 -5.18
N GLU A 288 -13.70 16.23 -6.00
CA GLU A 288 -13.97 16.61 -7.39
C GLU A 288 -13.83 15.40 -8.33
N PRO A 289 -14.82 15.15 -9.21
CA PRO A 289 -14.72 14.09 -10.21
C PRO A 289 -13.87 14.56 -11.39
N LEU A 290 -12.57 14.23 -11.40
CA LEU A 290 -11.62 14.62 -12.45
C LEU A 290 -11.26 13.48 -13.41
N CYS A 291 -10.71 13.80 -14.58
CA CYS A 291 -9.97 12.83 -15.37
C CYS A 291 -8.53 12.69 -14.87
N GLY A 292 -7.89 11.55 -15.11
CA GLY A 292 -6.50 11.31 -14.66
C GLY A 292 -5.51 12.40 -15.13
N LYS A 293 -5.67 12.94 -16.35
CA LYS A 293 -4.83 14.03 -16.84
C LYS A 293 -5.02 15.33 -16.02
N CYS A 294 -6.26 15.71 -15.76
CA CYS A 294 -6.59 16.90 -14.99
C CYS A 294 -6.17 16.78 -13.52
N ASN A 295 -6.37 15.61 -12.91
CA ASN A 295 -5.92 15.36 -11.54
C ASN A 295 -4.39 15.49 -11.44
N SER A 296 -3.64 14.77 -12.30
CA SER A 296 -2.18 14.88 -12.32
C SER A 296 -1.67 16.31 -12.61
N ALA A 297 -2.38 17.08 -13.45
CA ALA A 297 -2.03 18.47 -13.75
C ALA A 297 -2.34 19.42 -12.59
N LYS A 298 -3.44 19.20 -11.84
CA LYS A 298 -3.81 19.99 -10.66
C LYS A 298 -2.76 19.84 -9.56
N ASN A 299 -2.25 18.63 -9.34
CA ASN A 299 -1.16 18.35 -8.40
C ASN A 299 -1.44 18.94 -7.00
N ARG A 300 -0.75 20.03 -6.62
CA ARG A 300 -0.92 20.72 -5.34
C ARG A 300 -1.60 22.09 -5.45
N ARG A 301 -2.17 22.41 -6.62
CA ARG A 301 -2.79 23.71 -6.88
C ARG A 301 -4.11 23.80 -6.10
N PHE A 302 -4.19 24.80 -5.25
CA PHE A 302 -5.39 25.17 -4.50
C PHE A 302 -5.89 26.47 -5.10
N THR A 303 -7.08 26.45 -5.71
CA THR A 303 -7.63 27.59 -6.46
C THR A 303 -8.73 28.31 -5.68
N PHE A 304 -9.11 29.48 -6.16
CA PHE A 304 -10.22 30.24 -5.60
C PHE A 304 -11.56 29.49 -5.69
N ASP A 305 -11.81 28.79 -6.79
CA ASP A 305 -12.97 27.92 -6.95
C ASP A 305 -13.02 26.80 -5.89
N ASN A 306 -11.85 26.27 -5.50
CA ASN A 306 -11.79 25.30 -4.40
C ASN A 306 -12.17 25.95 -3.07
N VAL A 307 -11.73 27.19 -2.80
CA VAL A 307 -12.12 27.93 -1.59
C VAL A 307 -13.64 28.14 -1.53
N ILE A 308 -14.26 28.58 -2.63
CA ILE A 308 -15.71 28.75 -2.72
C ILE A 308 -16.42 27.42 -2.44
N SER A 309 -15.98 26.34 -3.10
CA SER A 309 -16.56 25.01 -2.94
C SER A 309 -16.45 24.48 -1.50
N LEU A 310 -15.34 24.76 -0.81
CA LEU A 310 -15.16 24.39 0.59
C LEU A 310 -16.07 25.21 1.52
N ILE A 311 -16.21 26.52 1.29
CA ILE A 311 -17.14 27.36 2.06
C ILE A 311 -18.59 26.88 1.89
N ASP A 312 -18.99 26.50 0.68
CA ASP A 312 -20.34 25.98 0.42
C ASP A 312 -20.55 24.60 1.05
N TYR A 313 -19.51 23.74 1.03
CA TYR A 313 -19.51 22.49 1.77
C TYR A 313 -19.74 22.73 3.27
N GLU A 314 -19.04 23.69 3.87
CA GLU A 314 -19.19 24.00 5.29
C GLU A 314 -20.60 24.49 5.64
N LYS A 315 -21.15 25.42 4.83
CA LYS A 315 -22.52 25.94 5.01
C LYS A 315 -23.56 24.82 4.91
N LYS A 316 -23.41 23.91 3.95
CA LYS A 316 -24.36 22.82 3.70
C LYS A 316 -24.35 21.78 4.81
N ASN A 317 -23.18 21.44 5.34
CA ASN A 317 -23.01 20.33 6.27
C ASN A 317 -22.90 20.75 7.74
N GLY A 318 -22.75 22.06 8.03
CA GLY A 318 -22.60 22.55 9.40
C GLY A 318 -21.30 22.12 10.08
N VAL A 319 -20.29 21.72 9.30
CA VAL A 319 -18.98 21.26 9.78
C VAL A 319 -17.88 21.99 9.03
N SER A 320 -16.71 22.18 9.66
CA SER A 320 -15.56 22.77 8.97
C SER A 320 -14.95 21.80 7.97
N ALA A 321 -14.45 22.31 6.85
CA ALA A 321 -13.65 21.54 5.91
C ALA A 321 -12.18 21.43 6.35
N ALA A 322 -11.74 22.32 7.24
CA ALA A 322 -10.40 22.38 7.78
C ALA A 322 -10.25 21.51 9.03
N SER A 323 -9.14 20.77 9.11
CA SER A 323 -8.83 20.02 10.32
C SER A 323 -8.57 20.98 11.47
N TRP A 324 -8.87 20.57 12.70
CA TRP A 324 -8.79 21.42 13.90
C TRP A 324 -7.49 22.23 13.99
N GLN A 325 -6.33 21.65 13.62
CA GLN A 325 -5.02 22.29 13.76
C GLN A 325 -4.80 23.50 12.83
N VAL A 326 -5.56 23.60 11.74
CA VAL A 326 -5.51 24.75 10.80
C VAL A 326 -6.82 25.53 10.77
N ARG A 327 -7.81 25.12 11.57
CA ARG A 327 -9.18 25.64 11.50
C ARG A 327 -9.26 27.12 11.86
N SER A 328 -8.56 27.57 12.90
CA SER A 328 -8.54 29.00 13.27
C SER A 328 -7.97 29.88 12.14
N LEU A 329 -6.89 29.44 11.50
CA LEU A 329 -6.32 30.10 10.33
C LEU A 329 -7.33 30.16 9.17
N TRP A 330 -7.91 29.03 8.81
CA TRP A 330 -8.89 28.93 7.73
C TRP A 330 -10.13 29.79 7.98
N ASP A 331 -10.74 29.71 9.15
CA ASP A 331 -12.01 30.40 9.45
C ASP A 331 -11.87 31.92 9.42
N ILE A 332 -10.73 32.46 9.88
CA ILE A 332 -10.45 33.89 9.87
C ILE A 332 -10.17 34.40 8.43
N THR A 333 -9.55 33.57 7.60
CA THR A 333 -9.00 33.99 6.30
C THR A 333 -9.86 33.65 5.09
N LYS A 334 -10.62 32.54 5.10
CA LYS A 334 -11.34 32.00 3.93
C LYS A 334 -12.23 33.02 3.22
N GLY A 335 -12.92 33.88 3.98
CA GLY A 335 -13.78 34.95 3.46
C GLY A 335 -13.05 36.20 2.94
N LYS A 336 -11.71 36.19 2.96
CA LYS A 336 -10.85 37.29 2.47
C LYS A 336 -10.21 36.99 1.13
N MET A 337 -10.29 35.75 0.63
CA MET A 337 -9.74 35.38 -0.67
C MET A 337 -10.55 36.03 -1.79
N GLN A 338 -9.86 36.45 -2.86
CA GLN A 338 -10.47 37.12 -4.01
C GLN A 338 -10.14 36.43 -5.34
N ASP A 339 -9.00 35.73 -5.40
CA ASP A 339 -8.45 35.14 -6.62
C ASP A 339 -7.42 34.04 -6.30
N ASP A 340 -6.87 33.40 -7.34
CA ASP A 340 -5.85 32.35 -7.18
C ASP A 340 -4.54 32.85 -6.53
N ASN A 341 -4.23 34.16 -6.61
CA ASN A 341 -3.02 34.72 -6.01
C ASN A 341 -3.15 34.80 -4.49
N THR A 342 -4.25 35.36 -4.00
CA THR A 342 -4.58 35.42 -2.57
C THR A 342 -4.72 34.02 -1.98
N VAL A 343 -5.33 33.07 -2.71
CA VAL A 343 -5.42 31.66 -2.29
C VAL A 343 -4.05 31.00 -2.25
N LYS A 344 -3.14 31.33 -3.16
CA LYS A 344 -1.76 30.81 -3.11
C LYS A 344 -1.06 31.28 -1.83
N ILE A 345 -1.23 32.54 -1.43
CA ILE A 345 -0.71 33.07 -0.16
C ILE A 345 -1.30 32.27 1.00
N LEU A 346 -2.63 32.16 1.09
CA LEU A 346 -3.31 31.35 2.12
C LEU A 346 -2.78 29.92 2.17
N SER A 347 -2.63 29.26 1.01
CA SER A 347 -2.14 27.88 0.91
C SER A 347 -0.73 27.72 1.51
N ASN A 348 0.10 28.76 1.44
CA ASN A 348 1.44 28.73 2.01
C ASN A 348 1.40 28.88 3.53
N TYR A 349 0.56 29.76 4.07
CA TYR A 349 0.34 29.88 5.51
C TYR A 349 -0.29 28.62 6.11
N MET A 350 -1.25 28.01 5.42
CA MET A 350 -1.86 26.75 5.86
C MET A 350 -0.85 25.60 5.88
N ARG A 351 0.03 25.51 4.88
CA ARG A 351 1.15 24.54 4.91
C ARG A 351 2.15 24.81 6.02
N ALA A 352 2.41 26.08 6.32
CA ALA A 352 3.29 26.45 7.41
C ALA A 352 2.69 26.08 8.79
N MET A 353 1.38 26.27 8.95
CA MET A 353 0.65 25.81 10.14
C MET A 353 0.65 24.28 10.26
N GLN A 354 0.48 23.58 9.14
CA GLN A 354 0.58 22.12 9.10
C GLN A 354 2.00 21.63 9.42
N ASP A 355 3.07 22.30 8.97
CA ASP A 355 4.46 22.00 9.35
C ASP A 355 4.69 22.22 10.85
N TYR A 356 4.23 23.35 11.39
CA TYR A 356 4.27 23.64 12.83
C TYR A 356 3.64 22.50 13.63
N TYR A 357 2.40 22.11 13.28
CA TYR A 357 1.67 21.03 13.94
C TYR A 357 2.42 19.70 13.89
N LEU A 358 2.93 19.28 12.73
CA LEU A 358 3.67 18.02 12.63
C LEU A 358 4.95 18.06 13.49
N ARG A 359 5.62 19.21 13.60
CA ARG A 359 6.82 19.34 14.42
C ARG A 359 6.51 19.29 15.92
N THR A 360 5.39 19.87 16.37
CA THR A 360 4.97 19.74 17.77
C THR A 360 4.52 18.31 18.10
N LEU A 361 3.82 17.63 17.19
CA LEU A 361 3.52 16.19 17.35
C LEU A 361 4.79 15.35 17.45
N ASN A 362 5.78 15.60 16.58
CA ASN A 362 7.04 14.87 16.61
C ASN A 362 7.82 15.13 17.91
N TYR A 363 7.78 16.37 18.42
CA TYR A 363 8.38 16.68 19.71
C TYR A 363 7.74 15.86 20.84
N ILE A 364 6.41 15.80 20.88
CA ILE A 364 5.65 14.96 21.84
C ILE A 364 6.01 13.48 21.67
N ALA A 365 6.18 13.00 20.44
CA ALA A 365 6.56 11.62 20.14
C ALA A 365 7.99 11.30 20.60
N LEU A 366 8.94 12.23 20.47
CA LEU A 366 10.31 12.07 20.98
C LEU A 366 10.36 11.97 22.51
N HIS A 367 9.40 12.60 23.19
CA HIS A 367 9.18 12.47 24.64
C HIS A 367 8.29 11.26 25.01
N LYS A 368 8.03 10.38 24.03
CA LYS A 368 7.33 9.09 24.17
C LYS A 368 5.86 9.17 24.55
N HIS A 369 5.19 10.32 24.48
CA HIS A 369 3.75 10.42 24.78
C HIS A 369 2.86 9.89 23.63
N TYR A 370 3.07 8.63 23.23
CA TYR A 370 2.38 7.99 22.13
C TYR A 370 0.90 7.69 22.42
N GLU A 371 0.53 7.43 23.68
CA GLU A 371 -0.87 7.21 24.08
C GLU A 371 -1.70 8.47 23.83
N PHE A 372 -1.19 9.64 24.24
CA PHE A 372 -1.80 10.93 23.94
C PHE A 372 -1.95 11.15 22.44
N LEU A 373 -0.87 10.98 21.67
CA LEU A 373 -0.89 11.19 20.22
C LEU A 373 -1.89 10.26 19.51
N SER A 374 -2.04 9.03 20.00
CA SER A 374 -2.97 8.05 19.41
C SER A 374 -4.43 8.49 19.44
N THR A 375 -4.81 9.46 20.30
CA THR A 375 -6.16 10.04 20.34
C THR A 375 -6.54 10.77 19.04
N TYR A 376 -5.57 11.16 18.21
CA TYR A 376 -5.82 11.85 16.94
C TYR A 376 -5.95 10.92 15.73
N LEU A 377 -5.63 9.62 15.85
CA LEU A 377 -5.46 8.74 14.69
C LEU A 377 -6.71 7.97 14.27
N HIS A 378 -7.69 7.84 15.16
CA HIS A 378 -8.94 7.12 14.94
C HIS A 378 -8.79 5.76 14.20
N PRO A 379 -7.93 4.83 14.69
CA PRO A 379 -7.74 3.51 14.09
C PRO A 379 -9.02 2.65 14.09
N GLU A 380 -9.98 2.95 14.96
CA GLU A 380 -11.28 2.29 15.05
C GLU A 380 -12.11 2.41 13.77
N TYR A 381 -11.91 3.45 12.95
CA TYR A 381 -12.57 3.61 11.66
C TYR A 381 -12.33 2.40 10.73
N ALA A 382 -11.20 1.71 10.88
CA ALA A 382 -10.91 0.50 10.11
C ALA A 382 -11.99 -0.58 10.29
N ASN A 383 -12.61 -0.66 11.46
CA ASN A 383 -13.58 -1.69 11.83
C ASN A 383 -15.01 -1.38 11.37
N TYR A 384 -15.23 -0.27 10.68
CA TYR A 384 -16.54 0.05 10.10
C TYR A 384 -16.58 -0.34 8.61
N THR A 385 -17.70 -0.94 8.24
CA THR A 385 -18.15 -1.03 6.85
C THR A 385 -18.99 0.20 6.54
N ILE A 386 -18.69 0.87 5.42
CA ILE A 386 -19.34 2.11 5.01
C ILE A 386 -20.24 1.83 3.81
N SER A 387 -21.48 2.31 3.86
CA SER A 387 -22.40 2.39 2.72
C SER A 387 -22.89 3.82 2.55
N PHE A 388 -23.31 4.16 1.33
CA PHE A 388 -23.84 5.46 0.97
C PHE A 388 -25.24 5.30 0.38
N SER A 389 -26.22 6.00 0.94
CA SER A 389 -27.56 6.09 0.34
C SER A 389 -27.58 7.19 -0.73
N GLY A 390 -28.31 6.95 -1.82
CA GLY A 390 -28.40 7.90 -2.93
C GLY A 390 -27.07 8.19 -3.65
N LEU A 391 -26.08 7.30 -3.55
CA LEU A 391 -24.75 7.53 -4.12
C LEU A 391 -24.80 7.57 -5.65
N ASN A 392 -24.46 8.73 -6.20
CA ASN A 392 -24.11 8.88 -7.60
C ASN A 392 -22.60 8.73 -7.77
N THR A 393 -22.17 7.57 -8.24
CA THR A 393 -20.74 7.23 -8.42
C THR A 393 -20.05 8.00 -9.56
N SER A 394 -20.80 8.74 -10.38
CA SER A 394 -20.27 9.57 -11.47
C SER A 394 -19.97 11.02 -11.06
N THR A 395 -20.66 11.50 -10.02
CA THR A 395 -20.50 12.84 -9.44
C THR A 395 -19.93 12.81 -8.03
N LEU A 396 -19.86 11.62 -7.40
CA LEU A 396 -19.44 11.37 -6.02
C LEU A 396 -20.34 12.05 -4.97
N THR A 397 -21.58 12.35 -5.33
CA THR A 397 -22.58 12.91 -4.42
C THR A 397 -23.42 11.80 -3.81
N PHE A 398 -23.82 11.97 -2.55
CA PHE A 398 -24.65 11.03 -1.81
C PHE A 398 -25.57 11.81 -0.85
N GLU A 399 -26.59 11.13 -0.33
CA GLU A 399 -27.55 11.74 0.60
C GLU A 399 -27.11 11.51 2.06
N GLN A 400 -26.79 10.27 2.41
CA GLN A 400 -26.37 9.91 3.77
C GLN A 400 -25.27 8.85 3.75
N VAL A 401 -24.52 8.78 4.87
CA VAL A 401 -23.52 7.76 5.13
C VAL A 401 -24.03 6.84 6.23
N GLU A 402 -23.98 5.54 5.96
CA GLU A 402 -24.30 4.49 6.91
C GLU A 402 -23.02 3.78 7.35
N ARG A 403 -22.91 3.52 8.65
CA ARG A 403 -21.76 2.86 9.26
C ARG A 403 -22.20 1.59 9.98
N THR A 404 -21.61 0.47 9.64
CA THR A 404 -21.84 -0.81 10.34
C THR A 404 -20.54 -1.29 10.96
N TYR A 405 -20.52 -1.44 12.28
CA TYR A 405 -19.37 -2.01 12.98
C TYR A 405 -19.22 -3.51 12.63
N ARG A 406 -18.09 -3.89 12.02
CA ARG A 406 -17.81 -5.25 11.56
C ARG A 406 -16.30 -5.54 11.62
N PRO A 407 -15.75 -5.79 12.82
CA PRO A 407 -14.34 -6.12 12.97
C PRO A 407 -14.04 -7.49 12.35
N THR A 408 -12.94 -7.56 11.61
CA THR A 408 -12.35 -8.79 11.05
C THR A 408 -10.85 -8.77 11.29
N ASN A 409 -10.16 -9.90 11.12
CA ASN A 409 -8.69 -9.89 11.21
C ASN A 409 -8.05 -8.92 10.21
N GLY A 410 -8.65 -8.73 9.03
CA GLY A 410 -8.18 -7.77 8.03
C GLY A 410 -8.33 -6.31 8.47
N THR A 411 -9.47 -5.95 9.04
CA THR A 411 -9.70 -4.57 9.54
C THR A 411 -8.86 -4.25 10.77
N ARG A 412 -8.65 -5.24 11.65
CA ARG A 412 -7.77 -5.10 12.83
C ARG A 412 -6.32 -4.91 12.42
N SER A 413 -5.85 -5.66 11.43
CA SER A 413 -4.52 -5.46 10.83
C SER A 413 -4.39 -4.07 10.18
N LEU A 414 -5.44 -3.59 9.50
CA LEU A 414 -5.46 -2.25 8.93
C LEU A 414 -5.38 -1.15 10.00
N ALA A 415 -6.10 -1.29 11.11
CA ALA A 415 -6.05 -0.36 12.24
C ALA A 415 -4.63 -0.25 12.84
N ALA A 416 -3.93 -1.37 12.96
CA ALA A 416 -2.56 -1.37 13.45
C ALA A 416 -1.59 -0.74 12.44
N ARG A 417 -1.78 -1.04 11.16
CA ARG A 417 -0.98 -0.49 10.07
C ARG A 417 -1.11 1.02 9.95
N SER A 418 -2.31 1.58 10.10
CA SER A 418 -2.52 3.04 10.02
C SER A 418 -1.73 3.77 11.11
N ILE A 419 -1.68 3.23 12.33
CA ILE A 419 -0.87 3.76 13.43
C ILE A 419 0.61 3.72 13.09
N ARG A 420 1.12 2.58 12.62
CA ARG A 420 2.54 2.48 12.24
C ARG A 420 2.88 3.51 11.17
N ILE A 421 2.09 3.58 10.09
CA ILE A 421 2.31 4.53 8.99
C ILE A 421 2.31 5.97 9.52
N ALA A 422 1.35 6.34 10.38
CA ALA A 422 1.28 7.71 10.91
C ALA A 422 2.55 8.12 11.66
N TYR A 423 3.09 7.23 12.51
CA TYR A 423 4.32 7.49 13.26
C TYR A 423 5.59 7.44 12.40
N GLU A 424 5.70 6.47 11.49
CA GLU A 424 6.84 6.37 10.56
C GLU A 424 6.92 7.59 9.64
N GLU A 425 5.78 8.01 9.06
CA GLU A 425 5.72 9.18 8.19
C GLU A 425 5.95 10.49 8.97
N LEU A 426 5.51 10.59 10.24
CA LEU A 426 5.81 11.73 11.10
C LEU A 426 7.32 11.87 11.34
N SER A 427 7.98 10.76 11.68
CA SER A 427 9.43 10.69 11.88
C SER A 427 10.19 11.03 10.59
N GLU A 428 9.79 10.45 9.46
CA GLU A 428 10.41 10.72 8.16
C GLU A 428 10.22 12.19 7.73
N TYR A 429 9.05 12.76 7.98
CA TYR A 429 8.77 14.17 7.71
C TYR A 429 9.67 15.08 8.56
N CYS A 430 9.83 14.76 9.84
CA CYS A 430 10.59 15.58 10.79
C CYS A 430 12.11 15.38 10.71
N ALA A 431 12.58 14.24 10.20
CA ALA A 431 14.00 13.98 9.93
C ALA A 431 14.59 14.91 8.86
N LYS A 432 13.75 15.56 8.04
CA LYS A 432 14.20 16.56 7.07
C LYS A 432 14.70 17.81 7.82
N PRO A 433 15.95 18.25 7.60
CA PRO A 433 16.45 19.47 8.23
C PRO A 433 15.64 20.68 7.75
N SER A 434 15.46 21.69 8.62
CA SER A 434 14.67 22.89 8.33
C SER A 434 15.08 23.56 7.01
N SER A 435 16.38 23.56 6.68
CA SER A 435 16.91 24.12 5.42
C SER A 435 16.40 23.45 4.14
N LYS A 436 15.90 22.20 4.23
CA LYS A 436 15.29 21.47 3.10
C LYS A 436 13.76 21.61 3.08
N ARG A 437 13.15 22.32 4.04
CA ARG A 437 11.71 22.56 4.09
C ARG A 437 11.34 23.70 3.15
N LYS A 438 10.29 23.49 2.35
CA LYS A 438 9.77 24.48 1.39
C LYS A 438 8.67 25.34 2.03
N SER A 439 8.96 25.96 3.17
CA SER A 439 8.06 26.91 3.85
C SER A 439 8.53 28.34 3.60
N ILE A 440 7.61 29.25 3.26
CA ILE A 440 7.94 30.66 2.97
C ILE A 440 8.15 31.49 4.24
N ILE A 441 7.63 31.03 5.38
CA ILE A 441 7.72 31.70 6.69
C ILE A 441 8.45 30.81 7.71
N LEU A 442 9.47 30.08 7.24
CA LEU A 442 10.19 29.08 8.03
C LEU A 442 10.74 29.64 9.34
N LYS A 443 11.31 30.85 9.34
CA LYS A 443 11.83 31.50 10.57
C LYS A 443 10.74 31.72 11.62
N THR A 444 9.54 32.10 11.20
CA THR A 444 8.38 32.27 12.09
C THR A 444 7.99 30.92 12.69
N ILE A 445 7.93 29.88 11.88
CA ILE A 445 7.59 28.52 12.34
C ILE A 445 8.67 27.97 13.29
N ASP A 446 9.95 28.16 12.98
CA ASP A 446 11.05 27.76 13.86
C ASP A 446 10.94 28.44 15.24
N LYS A 447 10.66 29.75 15.25
CA LYS A 447 10.43 30.50 16.48
C LYS A 447 9.22 29.96 17.26
N PHE A 448 8.08 29.72 16.60
CA PHE A 448 6.89 29.18 17.27
C PHE A 448 7.17 27.82 17.91
N VAL A 449 7.85 26.91 17.18
CA VAL A 449 8.21 25.60 17.74
C VAL A 449 9.16 25.75 18.93
N GLU A 450 10.16 26.62 18.86
CA GLU A 450 11.08 26.86 19.99
C GLU A 450 10.36 27.40 21.24
N GLU A 451 9.44 28.34 21.06
CA GLU A 451 8.65 28.91 22.16
C GLU A 451 7.67 27.90 22.77
N ASP A 452 7.02 27.10 21.92
CA ASP A 452 5.90 26.26 22.34
C ASP A 452 6.33 24.88 22.82
N THR A 453 7.54 24.41 22.49
CA THR A 453 8.09 23.17 23.09
C THR A 453 8.20 23.25 24.61
N LYS A 454 8.61 24.40 25.17
CA LYS A 454 8.63 24.62 26.62
C LYS A 454 7.24 24.57 27.24
N LYS A 455 6.24 25.17 26.58
CA LYS A 455 4.85 25.13 27.01
C LYS A 455 4.29 23.70 26.93
N ILE A 456 4.69 22.94 25.90
CA ILE A 456 4.35 21.52 25.78
C ILE A 456 4.95 20.74 26.94
N ASP A 457 6.22 20.95 27.31
CA ASP A 457 6.81 20.29 28.49
C ASP A 457 6.01 20.59 29.76
N GLU A 458 5.62 21.84 29.98
CA GLU A 458 4.78 22.24 31.10
C GLU A 458 3.41 21.55 31.09
N LEU A 459 2.75 21.49 29.92
CA LEU A 459 1.45 20.83 29.76
C LEU A 459 1.51 19.33 30.07
N PHE A 460 2.62 18.67 29.72
CA PHE A 460 2.80 17.23 29.87
C PHE A 460 3.45 16.84 31.20
N SER A 461 3.94 17.80 32.00
CA SER A 461 4.66 17.54 33.26
C SER A 461 3.88 16.68 34.28
N ASP A 462 2.55 16.84 34.32
CA ASP A 462 1.67 16.06 35.20
C ASP A 462 1.27 14.68 34.62
N TYR A 463 1.62 14.39 33.36
CA TYR A 463 1.18 13.20 32.63
C TYR A 463 2.29 12.15 32.54
N LYS A 464 2.28 11.21 33.48
CA LYS A 464 3.24 10.10 33.49
C LYS A 464 3.10 9.19 32.25
N LEU A 465 4.26 8.77 31.73
CA LEU A 465 4.37 7.74 30.70
C LEU A 465 3.72 6.44 31.17
N THR A 466 3.19 5.71 30.20
CA THR A 466 2.34 4.55 30.41
C THR A 466 2.99 3.31 29.83
N ASN A 467 2.48 2.14 30.21
CA ASN A 467 2.92 0.91 29.56
C ASN A 467 2.60 0.91 28.04
N PHE A 468 1.56 1.64 27.60
CA PHE A 468 1.29 1.79 26.17
C PHE A 468 2.41 2.58 25.48
N ASP A 469 2.83 3.70 26.07
CA ASP A 469 3.90 4.54 25.58
C ASP A 469 5.20 3.75 25.40
N GLU A 470 5.61 3.03 26.44
CA GLU A 470 6.82 2.22 26.42
C GLU A 470 6.74 1.10 25.39
N THR A 471 5.61 0.39 25.35
CA THR A 471 5.42 -0.74 24.42
C THR A 471 5.43 -0.25 22.96
N LEU A 472 4.70 0.82 22.65
CA LEU A 472 4.62 1.35 21.29
C LEU A 472 5.97 1.94 20.86
N SER A 473 6.66 2.65 21.76
CA SER A 473 8.03 3.12 21.53
C SER A 473 8.95 1.97 21.14
N TYR A 474 8.94 0.87 21.90
CA TYR A 474 9.76 -0.31 21.61
C TYR A 474 9.41 -0.94 20.25
N ILE A 475 8.13 -1.08 19.92
CA ILE A 475 7.71 -1.67 18.64
C ILE A 475 8.19 -0.83 17.46
N LEU A 476 7.95 0.48 17.50
CA LEU A 476 8.29 1.40 16.40
C LEU A 476 9.80 1.40 16.11
N HIS A 477 10.64 1.38 17.15
CA HIS A 477 12.10 1.42 17.03
C HIS A 477 12.79 0.06 16.93
N SER A 478 12.03 -1.04 16.96
CA SER A 478 12.61 -2.39 16.80
C SER A 478 13.00 -2.71 15.35
N ASP A 479 13.94 -3.64 15.17
CA ASP A 479 14.35 -4.20 13.87
C ASP A 479 13.38 -5.24 13.30
N LYS A 480 12.17 -5.34 13.89
CA LYS A 480 11.11 -6.25 13.44
C LYS A 480 10.67 -5.91 12.02
N SER A 481 10.27 -6.93 11.27
CA SER A 481 9.62 -6.75 9.97
C SER A 481 8.31 -5.96 10.11
N LEU A 482 7.84 -5.33 9.03
CA LEU A 482 6.60 -4.53 9.04
C LEU A 482 5.38 -5.33 9.51
N ASP A 483 5.28 -6.61 9.11
CA ASP A 483 4.19 -7.50 9.50
C ASP A 483 4.23 -7.84 11.00
N GLU A 484 5.43 -8.00 11.57
CA GLU A 484 5.62 -8.21 13.01
C GLU A 484 5.29 -6.96 13.81
N LYS A 485 5.65 -5.77 13.31
CA LYS A 485 5.26 -4.49 13.92
C LYS A 485 3.74 -4.30 13.88
N ASP A 486 3.10 -4.52 12.72
CA ASP A 486 1.64 -4.44 12.58
C ASP A 486 0.95 -5.40 13.57
N SER A 487 1.42 -6.64 13.68
CA SER A 487 0.87 -7.64 14.61
C SER A 487 1.04 -7.23 16.09
N ALA A 488 2.19 -6.68 16.45
CA ALA A 488 2.44 -6.22 17.83
C ALA A 488 1.60 -4.98 18.18
N ILE A 489 1.47 -4.02 17.26
CA ILE A 489 0.63 -2.83 17.44
C ILE A 489 -0.83 -3.24 17.59
N GLN A 490 -1.29 -4.22 16.80
CA GLN A 490 -2.65 -4.74 16.89
C GLN A 490 -2.99 -5.20 18.33
N ILE A 491 -2.10 -5.98 18.95
CA ILE A 491 -2.29 -6.44 20.35
C ILE A 491 -2.37 -5.26 21.31
N VAL A 492 -1.58 -4.21 21.07
CA VAL A 492 -1.45 -3.04 21.93
C VAL A 492 -2.69 -2.13 21.89
N ILE A 493 -3.33 -2.02 20.74
CA ILE A 493 -4.52 -1.16 20.54
C ILE A 493 -5.84 -1.87 20.91
N GLU A 494 -5.83 -3.20 20.95
CA GLU A 494 -7.00 -4.01 21.31
C GLU A 494 -7.13 -4.28 22.81
N ARG A 495 -6.17 -3.84 23.61
CA ARG A 495 -6.29 -3.93 25.07
C ARG A 495 -7.56 -3.19 25.52
N PRO A 496 -8.37 -3.77 26.43
CA PRO A 496 -9.53 -3.09 26.99
C PRO A 496 -9.03 -1.78 27.60
N ASN A 497 -9.59 -0.65 27.16
CA ASN A 497 -9.29 0.76 27.50
C ASN A 497 -8.92 1.66 26.31
N PHE A 498 -8.90 1.21 25.05
CA PHE A 498 -8.66 2.13 23.92
C PHE A 498 -9.63 3.31 23.91
N ALA A 499 -10.93 3.07 24.16
CA ALA A 499 -11.95 4.10 24.31
C ALA A 499 -11.76 4.96 25.59
N ASN A 500 -11.34 4.35 26.70
CA ASN A 500 -11.12 5.03 27.99
C ASN A 500 -9.91 5.98 27.97
N ARG A 501 -9.07 5.97 26.92
CA ARG A 501 -7.93 6.89 26.78
C ARG A 501 -8.34 8.30 26.37
N TYR A 502 -9.43 8.45 25.62
CA TYR A 502 -9.91 9.76 25.22
C TYR A 502 -10.26 10.60 26.44
N GLU A 503 -10.96 10.01 27.41
CA GLU A 503 -11.33 10.68 28.66
C GLU A 503 -10.11 11.08 29.50
N ARG A 504 -9.10 10.20 29.57
CA ARG A 504 -7.86 10.48 30.33
C ARG A 504 -7.15 11.75 29.85
N TYR A 505 -7.14 11.99 28.55
CA TYR A 505 -6.36 13.06 27.93
C TYR A 505 -7.21 14.26 27.50
N ASP A 506 -8.52 14.27 27.73
CA ASP A 506 -9.42 15.31 27.21
C ASP A 506 -8.96 16.72 27.59
N LEU A 507 -8.65 16.96 28.87
CA LEU A 507 -8.14 18.26 29.32
C LEU A 507 -6.79 18.63 28.69
N LEU A 508 -5.87 17.67 28.57
CA LEU A 508 -4.57 17.90 27.93
C LEU A 508 -4.73 18.21 26.44
N LYS A 509 -5.62 17.48 25.77
CA LYS A 509 -5.98 17.63 24.37
C LYS A 509 -6.52 19.03 24.13
N GLN A 510 -7.49 19.49 24.93
CA GLN A 510 -8.04 20.84 24.85
C GLN A 510 -6.96 21.92 25.01
N LYS A 511 -6.07 21.79 26.01
CA LYS A 511 -4.98 22.76 26.23
C LYS A 511 -3.98 22.79 25.08
N TYR A 512 -3.58 21.62 24.56
CA TYR A 512 -2.68 21.53 23.40
C TYR A 512 -3.33 22.09 22.13
N GLU A 513 -4.61 21.75 21.88
CA GLU A 513 -5.37 22.30 20.75
C GLU A 513 -5.50 23.82 20.85
N GLN A 514 -5.73 24.37 22.05
CA GLN A 514 -5.75 25.82 22.27
C GLN A 514 -4.41 26.48 21.95
N LEU A 515 -3.30 25.88 22.35
CA LEU A 515 -1.94 26.35 22.03
C LEU A 515 -1.71 26.40 20.51
N VAL A 516 -2.07 25.33 19.80
CA VAL A 516 -1.96 25.25 18.34
C VAL A 516 -2.90 26.26 17.65
N ASN A 517 -4.14 26.38 18.12
CA ASN A 517 -5.13 27.31 17.58
C ASN A 517 -4.68 28.77 17.71
N MET A 518 -4.00 29.13 18.80
CA MET A 518 -3.42 30.47 19.00
C MET A 518 -2.43 30.82 17.89
N ARG A 519 -1.54 29.89 17.53
CA ARG A 519 -0.60 30.09 16.40
C ARG A 519 -1.31 30.16 15.06
N GLY A 520 -2.39 29.39 14.87
CA GLY A 520 -3.24 29.51 13.68
C GLY A 520 -3.85 30.91 13.54
N THR A 521 -4.29 31.51 14.64
CA THR A 521 -4.79 32.90 14.67
C THR A 521 -3.70 33.92 14.36
N GLU A 522 -2.50 33.76 14.92
CA GLU A 522 -1.34 34.63 14.61
C GLU A 522 -0.99 34.58 13.12
N LEU A 523 -0.90 33.36 12.55
CA LEU A 523 -0.67 33.17 11.11
C LEU A 523 -1.81 33.74 10.26
N ALA A 524 -3.04 33.75 10.75
CA ALA A 524 -4.18 34.34 10.04
C ALA A 524 -4.01 35.84 9.84
N TYR A 525 -3.58 36.54 10.88
CA TYR A 525 -3.33 37.98 10.79
C TYR A 525 -2.15 38.31 9.88
N LEU A 526 -1.08 37.51 9.91
CA LEU A 526 0.03 37.65 8.97
C LEU A 526 -0.42 37.41 7.52
N CYS A 527 -1.21 36.36 7.28
CA CYS A 527 -1.77 36.05 5.97
C CYS A 527 -2.62 37.21 5.45
N ILE A 528 -3.50 37.78 6.28
CA ILE A 528 -4.35 38.91 5.89
C ILE A 528 -3.51 40.16 5.62
N ALA A 529 -2.45 40.39 6.40
CA ALA A 529 -1.55 41.52 6.19
C ALA A 529 -0.78 41.42 4.86
N GLU A 530 -0.45 40.21 4.40
CA GLU A 530 0.24 39.98 3.11
C GLU A 530 -0.71 40.05 1.91
N ILE A 531 -2.01 39.80 2.11
CA ILE A 531 -3.03 39.90 1.06
C ILE A 531 -3.44 41.36 0.78
N LYS A 532 -3.33 42.23 1.79
CA LYS A 532 -3.56 43.68 1.66
C LYS A 532 -2.39 44.35 0.96
#